data_AF-A0A946TZ13-F1
#
_entry.id   AF-A0A946TZ13-F1
#
_cell.length_a   1.000
_cell.length_b   1.000
_cell.length_c   1.000
_cell.angle_alpha   90.00
_cell.angle_beta   90.00
_cell.angle_gamma   90.00
#
_symmetry.space_group_name_H-M   'P 1'
#
loop_
_entity.id
_entity.type
_entity.pdbx_description
1 polymer ?
#
loop_
_entity_poly.entity_id
_entity_poly.type
_entity_poly.pdbx_seq_one_letter_code
_entity_poly.pdbx_strand_id
1 'polypeptide(L)'
;TEPVNTEIAVTPVIQIDAAHLTLEKFLKASNLNDRTRHILNSDKLLPQIIEYYKENPITIEEAEILSNTSNTALSSGDSYFRIFQVTTKQQKEPFPVYLENTESGWKVSWSSFIQFNENALGKFLKNYQSEEMAFYTKLERAHFFGSGVPQIGSKICFKIQPPIQGDEEFVFAARDSKIAKFSDKEFEWGEEYFPIVRLKWIKTEDGHQFIEITEIEQKTWRSGQSQPSTVTST
;
A
#
# COMPACT_ATOMS: atom_id res chain seq x y z
N THR A 1 38.49 -36.54 -32.24
CA THR A 1 37.34 -35.73 -32.70
C THR A 1 36.33 -35.71 -31.59
N GLU A 2 36.43 -34.73 -30.71
CA GLU A 2 35.42 -34.49 -29.66
C GLU A 2 34.35 -33.53 -30.22
N PRO A 3 33.06 -33.74 -29.93
CA PRO A 3 32.02 -32.83 -30.38
C PRO A 3 31.99 -31.59 -29.49
N VAL A 4 32.10 -30.42 -30.12
CA VAL A 4 31.83 -29.12 -29.49
C VAL A 4 30.34 -29.05 -29.17
N ASN A 5 30.02 -29.19 -27.89
CA ASN A 5 28.67 -28.96 -27.39
C ASN A 5 28.41 -27.45 -27.43
N THR A 6 27.59 -27.02 -28.38
CA THR A 6 27.23 -25.60 -28.52
C THR A 6 26.05 -25.36 -27.60
N GLU A 7 26.30 -24.87 -26.39
CA GLU A 7 25.25 -24.35 -25.52
C GLU A 7 24.58 -23.17 -26.22
N ILE A 8 23.36 -23.39 -26.71
CA ILE A 8 22.49 -22.33 -27.19
C ILE A 8 22.08 -21.53 -25.95
N ALA A 9 22.70 -20.37 -25.76
CA ALA A 9 22.24 -19.38 -24.79
C ALA A 9 20.83 -18.95 -25.18
N VAL A 10 19.81 -19.53 -24.53
CA VAL A 10 18.43 -19.07 -24.66
C VAL A 10 18.34 -17.79 -23.84
N THR A 11 18.48 -16.64 -24.51
CA THR A 11 18.16 -15.35 -23.90
C THR A 11 16.68 -15.39 -23.51
N PRO A 12 16.30 -15.23 -22.24
CA PRO A 12 14.89 -15.22 -21.86
C PRO A 12 14.21 -14.06 -22.56
N VAL A 13 13.25 -14.37 -23.44
CA VAL A 13 12.34 -13.36 -23.99
C VAL A 13 11.53 -12.84 -22.81
N ILE A 14 11.81 -11.61 -22.38
CA ILE A 14 11.01 -10.93 -21.36
C ILE A 14 9.62 -10.75 -21.96
N GLN A 15 8.68 -11.63 -21.58
CA GLN A 15 7.29 -11.49 -21.97
C GLN A 15 6.69 -10.33 -21.16
N ILE A 16 6.67 -9.13 -21.76
CA ILE A 16 6.01 -7.96 -21.19
C ILE A 16 4.50 -8.24 -21.21
N ASP A 17 3.89 -8.45 -20.04
CA ASP A 17 2.44 -8.68 -19.93
C ASP A 17 1.64 -7.36 -20.00
N ALA A 18 0.33 -7.46 -20.23
CA ALA A 18 -0.53 -6.28 -20.42
C ALA A 18 -0.59 -5.36 -19.19
N ALA A 19 -0.29 -5.88 -18.00
CA ALA A 19 -0.22 -5.07 -16.78
C ALA A 19 1.01 -4.18 -16.79
N HIS A 20 2.16 -4.72 -17.20
CA HIS A 20 3.39 -3.94 -17.38
C HIS A 20 3.17 -2.79 -18.36
N LEU A 21 2.59 -3.07 -19.54
CA LEU A 21 2.31 -2.03 -20.54
C LEU A 21 1.36 -0.94 -20.02
N THR A 22 0.40 -1.32 -19.17
CA THR A 22 -0.52 -0.36 -18.55
C THR A 22 0.20 0.53 -17.54
N LEU A 23 1.06 -0.05 -16.71
CA LEU A 23 1.89 0.70 -15.77
C LEU A 23 2.79 1.70 -16.50
N GLU A 24 3.45 1.28 -17.59
CA GLU A 24 4.26 2.19 -18.39
C GLU A 24 3.46 3.38 -18.94
N LYS A 25 2.25 3.13 -19.45
CA LYS A 25 1.39 4.21 -19.96
C LYS A 25 0.94 5.15 -18.84
N PHE A 26 0.63 4.63 -17.65
CA PHE A 26 0.31 5.45 -16.49
C PHE A 26 1.48 6.36 -16.08
N LEU A 27 2.71 5.82 -16.04
CA LEU A 27 3.92 6.56 -15.65
C LEU A 27 4.35 7.59 -16.73
N LYS A 28 4.16 7.27 -18.00
CA LYS A 28 4.50 8.13 -19.15
C LYS A 28 3.38 9.11 -19.54
N ALA A 29 2.24 9.09 -18.86
CA ALA A 29 1.14 10.00 -19.15
C ALA A 29 1.57 11.46 -18.89
N SER A 30 1.43 12.32 -19.89
CA SER A 30 1.83 13.74 -19.83
C SER A 30 0.70 14.69 -19.41
N ASN A 31 -0.52 14.16 -19.26
CA ASN A 31 -1.70 14.94 -18.90
C ASN A 31 -2.72 14.06 -18.16
N LEU A 32 -3.71 14.73 -17.56
CA LEU A 32 -4.69 14.09 -16.68
C LEU A 32 -5.64 13.15 -17.42
N ASN A 33 -6.03 13.48 -18.66
CA ASN A 33 -6.91 12.64 -19.47
C ASN A 33 -6.23 11.30 -19.78
N ASP A 34 -4.96 11.33 -20.15
CA ASP A 34 -4.23 10.10 -20.43
C ASP A 34 -3.96 9.29 -19.16
N ARG A 35 -3.61 9.96 -18.05
CA ARG A 35 -3.31 9.25 -16.79
C ARG A 35 -4.55 8.57 -16.19
N THR A 36 -5.70 9.23 -16.20
CA THR A 36 -6.96 8.72 -15.62
C THR A 36 -7.50 7.48 -16.31
N ARG A 37 -7.23 7.28 -17.61
CA ARG A 37 -7.60 6.06 -18.34
C ARG A 37 -6.96 4.80 -17.79
N HIS A 38 -5.85 4.93 -17.07
CA HIS A 38 -5.11 3.82 -16.49
C HIS A 38 -5.35 3.67 -14.99
N ILE A 39 -6.23 4.47 -14.39
CA ILE A 39 -6.51 4.46 -12.94
C ILE A 39 -7.70 3.56 -12.62
N LEU A 40 -7.57 2.76 -11.58
CA LEU A 40 -8.63 1.92 -11.01
C LEU A 40 -9.70 2.81 -10.38
N ASN A 41 -10.98 2.55 -10.70
CA ASN A 41 -12.11 3.34 -10.20
C ASN A 41 -11.99 4.86 -10.45
N SER A 42 -11.37 5.25 -11.57
CA SER A 42 -11.09 6.66 -11.89
C SER A 42 -12.33 7.56 -11.83
N ASP A 43 -13.50 7.07 -12.26
CA ASP A 43 -14.75 7.84 -12.22
C ASP A 43 -15.14 8.27 -10.81
N LYS A 44 -14.88 7.42 -9.80
CA LYS A 44 -15.18 7.72 -8.39
C LYS A 44 -14.11 8.61 -7.77
N LEU A 45 -12.85 8.44 -8.19
CA LEU A 45 -11.70 9.16 -7.65
C LEU A 45 -11.45 10.50 -8.35
N LEU A 46 -12.12 10.79 -9.47
CA LEU A 46 -11.84 11.94 -10.33
C LEU A 46 -11.77 13.28 -9.57
N PRO A 47 -12.66 13.60 -8.62
CA PRO A 47 -12.55 14.84 -7.84
C PRO A 47 -11.25 14.94 -7.04
N GLN A 48 -10.83 13.83 -6.40
CA GLN A 48 -9.60 13.77 -5.59
C GLN A 48 -8.36 13.86 -6.48
N ILE A 49 -8.41 13.18 -7.63
CA ILE A 49 -7.33 13.21 -8.63
C ILE A 49 -7.14 14.64 -9.17
N ILE A 50 -8.24 15.32 -9.55
CA ILE A 50 -8.19 16.70 -10.05
C ILE A 50 -7.57 17.61 -8.99
N GLU A 51 -8.01 17.52 -7.74
CA GLU A 51 -7.50 18.35 -6.65
C GLU A 51 -6.00 18.13 -6.42
N TYR A 52 -5.56 16.87 -6.36
CA TYR A 52 -4.15 16.53 -6.19
C TYR A 52 -3.27 17.12 -7.31
N TYR A 53 -3.68 16.98 -8.57
CA TYR A 53 -2.90 17.42 -9.72
C TYR A 53 -2.96 18.94 -9.98
N LYS A 54 -3.75 19.71 -9.21
CA LYS A 54 -3.63 21.19 -9.19
C LYS A 54 -2.30 21.63 -8.56
N GLU A 55 -1.95 21.00 -7.44
CA GLU A 55 -0.75 21.34 -6.65
C GLU A 55 0.46 20.50 -7.06
N ASN A 56 0.24 19.36 -7.71
CA ASN A 56 1.29 18.42 -8.12
C ASN A 56 1.23 18.16 -9.63
N PRO A 57 1.63 19.10 -10.52
CA PRO A 57 1.45 18.95 -11.96
C PRO A 57 1.97 17.62 -12.52
N ILE A 58 1.21 17.01 -13.43
CA ILE A 58 1.61 15.74 -14.06
C ILE A 58 2.88 15.97 -14.85
N THR A 59 3.92 15.26 -14.46
CA THR A 59 5.14 15.11 -15.25
C THR A 59 5.30 13.65 -15.62
N ILE A 60 6.05 13.40 -16.71
CA ILE A 60 6.46 12.04 -17.05
C ILE A 60 7.31 11.55 -15.89
N GLU A 61 6.88 10.45 -15.27
CA GLU A 61 7.65 9.82 -14.21
C GLU A 61 8.85 9.13 -14.87
N GLU A 62 10.05 9.65 -14.61
CA GLU A 62 11.27 8.88 -14.83
C GLU A 62 11.29 7.77 -13.78
N ALA A 63 10.81 6.61 -14.20
CA ALA A 63 10.56 5.48 -13.34
C ALA A 63 11.16 4.21 -13.91
N GLU A 64 11.78 3.41 -13.05
CA GLU A 64 12.25 2.07 -13.38
C GLU A 64 11.24 1.05 -12.87
N ILE A 65 10.73 0.20 -13.76
CA ILE A 65 9.89 -0.94 -13.39
C ILE A 65 10.82 -2.12 -13.15
N LEU A 66 11.02 -2.46 -11.89
CA LEU A 66 11.80 -3.63 -11.49
C LEU A 66 10.92 -4.87 -11.67
N SER A 67 11.28 -5.72 -12.64
CA SER A 67 10.59 -6.98 -12.94
C SER A 67 10.46 -7.85 -11.69
N ASN A 68 9.26 -8.37 -11.44
CA ASN A 68 8.98 -9.16 -10.25
C ASN A 68 9.35 -10.63 -10.47
N THR A 69 10.44 -11.11 -9.87
CA THR A 69 10.90 -12.51 -9.91
C THR A 69 10.15 -13.44 -8.93
N SER A 70 8.99 -13.02 -8.40
CA SER A 70 8.15 -13.90 -7.58
C SER A 70 6.66 -13.51 -7.65
N ASN A 71 6.08 -13.56 -8.85
CA ASN A 71 4.72 -14.11 -8.92
C ASN A 71 4.84 -15.62 -8.66
N THR A 72 5.15 -16.04 -7.44
CA THR A 72 4.87 -17.41 -7.02
C THR A 72 3.38 -17.58 -7.21
N ALA A 73 3.05 -18.37 -8.22
CA ALA A 73 1.69 -18.63 -8.63
C ALA A 73 0.84 -18.96 -7.40
N LEU A 74 -0.04 -18.03 -7.00
CA LEU A 74 -1.31 -18.44 -6.43
C LEU A 74 -1.98 -19.21 -7.57
N SER A 75 -2.01 -20.52 -7.38
CA SER A 75 -2.36 -21.57 -8.34
C SER A 75 -3.79 -21.44 -8.85
N SER A 76 -4.01 -20.51 -9.77
CA SER A 76 -5.13 -20.45 -10.70
C SER A 76 -4.72 -19.50 -11.82
N GLY A 77 -4.70 -19.97 -13.07
CA GLY A 77 -4.19 -19.28 -14.26
C GLY A 77 -4.83 -17.91 -14.60
N ASP A 78 -5.68 -17.36 -13.75
CA ASP A 78 -6.28 -16.03 -13.85
C ASP A 78 -5.80 -15.16 -12.68
N SER A 79 -4.68 -14.46 -12.85
CA SER A 79 -4.22 -13.55 -11.80
C SER A 79 -4.84 -12.17 -12.01
N TYR A 80 -5.93 -11.92 -11.29
CA TYR A 80 -6.74 -10.69 -11.29
C TYR A 80 -6.00 -9.43 -10.82
N PHE A 81 -4.76 -9.55 -10.35
CA PHE A 81 -3.93 -8.42 -9.94
C PHE A 81 -2.45 -8.62 -10.25
N ARG A 82 -1.67 -7.55 -10.24
CA ARG A 82 -0.20 -7.54 -10.38
C ARG A 82 0.40 -6.52 -9.42
N ILE A 83 1.59 -6.82 -8.93
CA ILE A 83 2.42 -5.88 -8.18
C ILE A 83 3.74 -5.78 -8.91
N PHE A 84 4.14 -4.55 -9.24
CA PHE A 84 5.47 -4.22 -9.74
C PHE A 84 6.21 -3.42 -8.68
N GLN A 85 7.52 -3.59 -8.59
CA GLN A 85 8.35 -2.68 -7.81
C GLN A 85 8.77 -1.53 -8.73
N VAL A 86 8.59 -0.30 -8.26
CA VAL A 86 8.88 0.92 -9.03
C VAL A 86 9.76 1.84 -8.21
N THR A 87 10.71 2.51 -8.87
CA THR A 87 11.39 3.68 -8.34
C THR A 87 10.99 4.90 -9.17
N THR A 88 11.04 6.09 -8.58
CA THR A 88 10.82 7.37 -9.28
C THR A 88 11.88 8.39 -8.86
N LYS A 89 11.88 9.57 -9.49
CA LYS A 89 12.70 10.71 -9.01
C LYS A 89 12.38 11.13 -7.57
N GLN A 90 11.11 11.05 -7.19
CA GLN A 90 10.64 11.48 -5.88
C GLN A 90 10.91 10.42 -4.81
N GLN A 91 10.73 9.15 -5.17
CA GLN A 91 10.94 8.01 -4.30
C GLN A 91 11.99 7.08 -4.92
N LYS A 92 13.22 7.20 -4.40
CA LYS A 92 14.37 6.43 -4.88
C LYS A 92 14.37 4.99 -4.40
N GLU A 93 13.74 4.72 -3.24
CA GLU A 93 13.58 3.36 -2.75
C GLU A 93 12.47 2.65 -3.53
N PRO A 94 12.64 1.36 -3.90
CA PRO A 94 11.59 0.61 -4.57
C PRO A 94 10.30 0.55 -3.75
N PHE A 95 9.17 0.79 -4.42
CA PHE A 95 7.85 0.69 -3.81
C PHE A 95 6.86 -0.11 -4.68
N PRO A 96 5.88 -0.79 -4.06
CA PRO A 96 4.94 -1.62 -4.78
C PRO A 96 3.88 -0.77 -5.50
N VAL A 97 3.72 -0.96 -6.80
CA VAL A 97 2.59 -0.43 -7.57
C VAL A 97 1.63 -1.56 -7.88
N TYR A 98 0.41 -1.42 -7.38
CA TYR A 98 -0.65 -2.40 -7.48
C TYR A 98 -1.53 -2.13 -8.69
N LEU A 99 -1.81 -3.17 -9.48
CA LEU A 99 -2.73 -3.16 -10.60
C LEU A 99 -3.77 -4.27 -10.47
N GLU A 100 -4.99 -4.00 -10.95
CA GLU A 100 -6.07 -4.97 -11.07
C GLU A 100 -6.51 -5.14 -12.52
N ASN A 101 -6.86 -6.37 -12.88
CA ASN A 101 -7.48 -6.65 -14.17
C ASN A 101 -8.99 -6.47 -14.05
N THR A 102 -9.52 -5.46 -14.74
CA THR A 102 -10.96 -5.15 -14.79
C THR A 102 -11.54 -5.58 -16.14
N GLU A 103 -12.87 -5.50 -16.30
CA GLU A 103 -13.52 -5.68 -17.61
C GLU A 103 -12.99 -4.70 -18.68
N SER A 104 -12.49 -3.54 -18.25
CA SER A 104 -11.88 -2.52 -19.11
C SER A 104 -10.36 -2.64 -19.25
N GLY A 105 -9.79 -3.78 -18.83
CA GLY A 105 -8.37 -4.07 -18.81
C GLY A 105 -7.69 -3.72 -17.49
N TRP A 106 -6.36 -3.77 -17.50
CA TRP A 106 -5.53 -3.48 -16.33
C TRP A 106 -5.64 -2.03 -15.88
N LYS A 107 -5.66 -1.79 -14.57
CA LYS A 107 -5.78 -0.48 -13.94
C LYS A 107 -4.91 -0.36 -12.71
N VAL A 108 -4.26 0.80 -12.54
CA VAL A 108 -3.37 1.14 -11.43
C VAL A 108 -4.18 1.68 -10.25
N SER A 109 -3.91 1.19 -9.05
CA SER A 109 -4.39 1.83 -7.82
C SER A 109 -3.66 3.17 -7.61
N TRP A 110 -4.33 4.26 -7.98
CA TRP A 110 -3.75 5.60 -7.91
C TRP A 110 -3.48 6.04 -6.47
N SER A 111 -4.42 5.80 -5.55
CA SER A 111 -4.28 6.21 -4.15
C SER A 111 -3.06 5.59 -3.48
N SER A 112 -2.82 4.29 -3.69
CA SER A 112 -1.61 3.63 -3.16
C SER A 112 -0.35 4.14 -3.85
N PHE A 113 -0.38 4.33 -5.18
CA PHE A 113 0.76 4.87 -5.92
C PHE A 113 1.21 6.22 -5.36
N ILE A 114 0.29 7.17 -5.17
CA ILE A 114 0.62 8.49 -4.61
C ILE A 114 1.16 8.36 -3.20
N GLN A 115 0.48 7.64 -2.30
CA GLN A 115 0.94 7.52 -0.91
C GLN A 115 2.35 6.94 -0.79
N PHE A 116 2.73 5.98 -1.63
CA PHE A 116 4.06 5.36 -1.58
C PHE A 116 5.12 6.22 -2.23
N ASN A 117 4.81 6.79 -3.39
CA ASN A 117 5.69 7.72 -4.09
C ASN A 117 6.01 8.96 -3.23
N GLU A 118 5.08 9.37 -2.37
CA GLU A 118 5.29 10.50 -1.46
C GLU A 118 5.80 10.10 -0.06
N ASN A 119 5.89 8.80 0.24
CA ASN A 119 6.09 8.27 1.59
C ASN A 119 5.12 8.92 2.61
N ALA A 120 3.83 8.99 2.27
CA ALA A 120 2.81 9.70 3.03
C ALA A 120 2.69 9.17 4.47
N LEU A 121 2.65 7.84 4.65
CA LEU A 121 2.63 7.24 5.99
C LEU A 121 3.92 7.55 6.76
N GLY A 122 5.10 7.39 6.16
CA GLY A 122 6.35 7.69 6.86
C GLY A 122 6.47 9.15 7.28
N LYS A 123 5.91 10.08 6.50
CA LYS A 123 5.79 11.50 6.90
C LYS A 123 4.80 11.71 8.05
N PHE A 124 3.65 11.03 8.01
CA PHE A 124 2.63 11.08 9.07
C PHE A 124 3.15 10.56 10.40
N LEU A 125 3.94 9.48 10.38
CA LEU A 125 4.50 8.84 11.57
C LEU A 125 5.57 9.69 12.27
N LYS A 126 6.25 10.60 11.56
CA LYS A 126 7.37 11.39 12.11
C LYS A 126 6.96 12.53 13.03
N ASN A 127 5.78 13.12 12.82
CA ASN A 127 5.34 14.30 13.57
C ASN A 127 3.84 14.25 13.81
N TYR A 128 3.41 14.83 14.93
CA TYR A 128 2.00 15.00 15.23
C TYR A 128 1.24 15.68 14.07
N GLN A 129 0.11 15.09 13.70
CA GLN A 129 -0.85 15.64 12.74
C GLN A 129 -2.22 15.72 13.39
N SER A 130 -2.91 16.87 13.27
CA SER A 130 -4.26 17.02 13.83
C SER A 130 -5.32 16.25 13.04
N GLU A 131 -5.06 16.01 11.75
CA GLU A 131 -5.97 15.36 10.85
C GLU A 131 -5.82 13.84 10.90
N GLU A 132 -6.97 13.19 10.83
CA GLU A 132 -7.07 11.74 10.73
C GLU A 132 -7.03 11.33 9.26
N MET A 133 -6.17 10.36 8.93
CA MET A 133 -5.87 10.00 7.54
C MET A 133 -5.83 8.49 7.34
N ALA A 134 -6.22 8.05 6.14
CA ALA A 134 -6.21 6.65 5.74
C ALA A 134 -4.92 6.29 4.98
N PHE A 135 -4.28 5.21 5.40
CA PHE A 135 -3.00 4.77 4.85
C PHE A 135 -3.05 3.32 4.39
N TYR A 136 -2.37 3.06 3.28
CA TYR A 136 -1.99 1.71 2.88
C TYR A 136 -0.76 1.30 3.68
N THR A 137 -0.87 0.23 4.45
CA THR A 137 0.15 -0.09 5.48
C THR A 137 0.60 -1.53 5.39
N LYS A 138 1.78 -1.80 5.94
CA LYS A 138 2.15 -3.11 6.45
C LYS A 138 1.94 -3.10 7.96
N LEU A 139 1.25 -4.11 8.49
CA LEU A 139 0.78 -4.17 9.87
C LEU A 139 1.03 -5.55 10.48
N GLU A 140 1.56 -5.58 11.70
CA GLU A 140 1.83 -6.79 12.48
C GLU A 140 1.32 -6.61 13.90
N ARG A 141 0.76 -7.65 14.51
CA ARG A 141 0.42 -7.63 15.94
C ARG A 141 1.70 -7.55 16.77
N ALA A 142 1.72 -6.66 17.77
CA ALA A 142 2.91 -6.44 18.57
C ALA A 142 2.62 -6.31 20.06
N HIS A 143 3.65 -6.60 20.86
CA HIS A 143 3.68 -6.22 22.26
C HIS A 143 4.41 -4.88 22.40
N PHE A 144 3.83 -3.97 23.17
CA PHE A 144 4.47 -2.71 23.54
C PHE A 144 4.96 -2.77 24.98
N PHE A 145 6.27 -2.63 25.17
CA PHE A 145 6.93 -2.58 26.47
C PHE A 145 7.52 -1.19 26.79
N GLY A 146 7.21 -0.18 25.96
CA GLY A 146 7.68 1.19 26.13
C GLY A 146 6.88 1.98 27.18
N SER A 147 7.27 3.24 27.35
CA SER A 147 6.56 4.23 28.17
C SER A 147 5.90 5.29 27.27
N GLY A 148 5.11 6.19 27.87
CA GLY A 148 4.52 7.32 27.13
C GLY A 148 3.14 7.08 26.53
N VAL A 149 2.59 5.88 26.65
CA VAL A 149 1.21 5.55 26.25
C VAL A 149 0.37 5.29 27.50
N PRO A 150 -0.59 6.18 27.84
CA PRO A 150 -1.37 6.03 29.06
C PRO A 150 -2.36 4.86 28.95
N GLN A 151 -2.58 4.21 30.09
CA GLN A 151 -3.50 3.08 30.22
C GLN A 151 -3.20 1.97 29.21
N ILE A 152 -1.93 1.59 29.04
CA ILE A 152 -1.53 0.60 28.04
C ILE A 152 -2.26 -0.76 28.20
N GLY A 153 -2.64 -1.13 29.43
CA GLY A 153 -3.43 -2.33 29.71
C GLY A 153 -4.82 -2.33 29.05
N SER A 154 -5.40 -1.16 28.78
CA SER A 154 -6.70 -1.03 28.07
C SER A 154 -6.56 -0.96 26.56
N LYS A 155 -5.35 -1.16 26.00
CA LYS A 155 -5.07 -1.09 24.57
C LYS A 155 -4.52 -2.40 24.04
N ILE A 156 -4.75 -2.62 22.75
CA ILE A 156 -3.98 -3.54 21.92
C ILE A 156 -3.00 -2.74 21.06
N CYS A 157 -1.93 -3.39 20.61
CA CYS A 157 -0.84 -2.75 19.90
C CYS A 157 -0.50 -3.48 18.61
N PHE A 158 -0.17 -2.69 17.60
CA PHE A 158 0.37 -3.15 16.33
C PHE A 158 1.64 -2.39 16.02
N LYS A 159 2.54 -3.04 15.30
CA LYS A 159 3.58 -2.37 14.54
C LYS A 159 3.03 -2.02 13.17
N ILE A 160 3.31 -0.81 12.72
CA ILE A 160 2.94 -0.33 11.41
C ILE A 160 4.18 0.20 10.69
N GLN A 161 4.24 -0.03 9.38
CA GLN A 161 5.28 0.55 8.55
C GLN A 161 4.73 0.90 7.16
N PRO A 162 5.31 1.92 6.49
CA PRO A 162 5.11 2.12 5.07
C PRO A 162 5.46 0.85 4.31
N PRO A 163 4.78 0.51 3.20
CA PRO A 163 5.15 -0.63 2.36
C PRO A 163 6.31 -0.29 1.41
N ILE A 164 7.26 0.45 1.95
CA ILE A 164 8.56 0.80 1.38
C ILE A 164 9.57 0.63 2.52
N GLN A 165 10.86 0.58 2.22
CA GLN A 165 11.85 0.57 3.29
C GLN A 165 11.68 1.83 4.16
N GLY A 166 11.47 1.65 5.46
CA GLY A 166 11.17 2.75 6.38
C GLY A 166 11.12 2.33 7.84
N ASP A 167 10.91 3.32 8.71
CA ASP A 167 10.82 3.12 10.13
C ASP A 167 9.47 2.48 10.51
N GLU A 168 9.52 1.54 11.45
CA GLU A 168 8.32 0.97 12.08
C GLU A 168 7.88 1.85 13.25
N GLU A 169 6.57 2.00 13.44
CA GLU A 169 6.01 2.67 14.61
C GLU A 169 4.93 1.84 15.29
N PHE A 170 4.68 2.14 16.57
CA PHE A 170 3.61 1.50 17.32
C PHE A 170 2.31 2.29 17.23
N VAL A 171 1.23 1.58 16.89
CA VAL A 171 -0.13 2.12 16.86
C VAL A 171 -1.05 1.30 17.75
N PHE A 172 -2.12 1.94 18.24
CA PHE A 172 -2.95 1.36 19.30
C PHE A 172 -4.43 1.34 18.91
N ALA A 173 -5.18 0.41 19.48
CA ALA A 173 -6.64 0.44 19.48
C ALA A 173 -7.15 0.06 20.88
N ALA A 174 -8.35 0.51 21.25
CA ALA A 174 -8.95 0.12 22.51
C ALA A 174 -9.19 -1.40 22.55
N ARG A 175 -8.88 -2.05 23.68
CA ARG A 175 -8.92 -3.51 23.83
C ARG A 175 -10.34 -4.09 23.74
N ASP A 176 -11.36 -3.31 24.05
CA ASP A 176 -12.77 -3.68 23.98
C ASP A 176 -13.46 -3.29 22.64
N SER A 177 -12.72 -2.64 21.73
CA SER A 177 -13.23 -2.18 20.43
C SER A 177 -13.56 -3.32 19.46
N LYS A 178 -14.31 -3.00 18.40
CA LYS A 178 -14.53 -3.92 17.27
C LYS A 178 -13.23 -4.22 16.53
N ILE A 179 -12.28 -3.27 16.49
CA ILE A 179 -10.94 -3.48 15.92
C ILE A 179 -10.20 -4.58 16.66
N ALA A 180 -10.26 -4.59 18.00
CA ALA A 180 -9.62 -5.64 18.78
C ALA A 180 -10.21 -7.03 18.47
N LYS A 181 -11.54 -7.15 18.52
CA LYS A 181 -12.24 -8.39 18.17
C LYS A 181 -11.96 -8.85 16.74
N PHE A 182 -11.89 -7.91 15.81
CA PHE A 182 -11.53 -8.17 14.42
C PHE A 182 -10.11 -8.72 14.30
N SER A 183 -9.14 -8.02 14.90
CA SER A 183 -7.74 -8.42 14.85
C SER A 183 -7.48 -9.78 15.51
N ASP A 184 -8.19 -10.12 16.59
CA ASP A 184 -8.06 -11.45 17.22
C ASP A 184 -8.50 -12.58 16.31
N LYS A 185 -9.46 -12.33 15.42
CA LYS A 185 -10.00 -13.32 14.48
C LYS A 185 -9.21 -13.37 13.17
N GLU A 186 -8.74 -12.22 12.71
CA GLU A 186 -8.28 -12.06 11.32
C GLU A 186 -6.77 -11.84 11.19
N PHE A 187 -6.10 -11.45 12.30
CA PHE A 187 -4.66 -11.21 12.37
C PHE A 187 -4.01 -12.13 13.41
N GLU A 188 -3.20 -13.06 12.92
CA GLU A 188 -2.37 -13.96 13.71
C GLU A 188 -1.11 -13.24 14.21
N TRP A 189 -0.50 -13.79 15.26
CA TRP A 189 0.76 -13.28 15.80
C TRP A 189 1.93 -13.73 14.94
N GLY A 190 2.88 -12.83 14.68
CA GLY A 190 4.07 -13.11 13.87
C GLY A 190 3.84 -13.08 12.35
N GLU A 191 2.61 -12.75 11.92
CA GLU A 191 2.24 -12.65 10.50
C GLU A 191 2.11 -11.19 10.06
N GLU A 192 2.46 -10.93 8.80
CA GLU A 192 2.39 -9.61 8.20
C GLU A 192 1.09 -9.43 7.39
N TYR A 193 0.41 -8.32 7.63
CA TYR A 193 -0.83 -7.96 6.94
C TYR A 193 -0.65 -6.66 6.16
N PHE A 194 -1.50 -6.47 5.15
CA PHE A 194 -1.46 -5.30 4.27
C PHE A 194 -2.80 -4.55 4.27
N PRO A 195 -3.29 -4.05 5.43
CA PRO A 195 -4.57 -3.37 5.50
C PRO A 195 -4.48 -1.91 5.04
N ILE A 196 -5.64 -1.37 4.72
CA ILE A 196 -5.87 0.08 4.66
C ILE A 196 -6.47 0.47 6.01
N VAL A 197 -5.79 1.34 6.76
CA VAL A 197 -6.22 1.76 8.09
C VAL A 197 -6.28 3.27 8.21
N ARG A 198 -7.24 3.75 8.99
CA ARG A 198 -7.34 5.16 9.38
C ARG A 198 -6.61 5.36 10.70
N LEU A 199 -5.71 6.35 10.70
CA LEU A 199 -4.85 6.68 11.83
C LEU A 199 -5.13 8.09 12.33
N LYS A 200 -5.05 8.26 13.64
CA LYS A 200 -5.18 9.54 14.31
C LYS A 200 -4.11 9.69 15.38
N TRP A 201 -3.44 10.84 15.39
CA TRP A 201 -2.61 11.20 16.54
C TRP A 201 -3.49 11.62 17.72
N ILE A 202 -3.23 11.03 18.86
CA ILE A 202 -3.83 11.39 20.13
C ILE A 202 -2.81 12.17 20.93
N LYS A 203 -3.21 13.37 21.37
CA LYS A 203 -2.49 14.15 22.37
C LYS A 203 -3.35 14.24 23.63
N THR A 204 -2.83 13.71 24.72
CA THR A 204 -3.50 13.75 26.03
C THR A 204 -3.24 15.06 26.74
N GLU A 205 -4.09 15.39 27.73
CA GLU A 205 -3.92 16.58 28.57
C GLU A 205 -2.56 16.58 29.30
N ASP A 206 -2.09 15.40 29.72
CA ASP A 206 -0.80 15.19 30.37
C ASP A 206 0.40 15.27 29.41
N GLY A 207 0.16 15.63 28.15
CA GLY A 207 1.21 15.85 27.15
C GLY A 207 1.70 14.61 26.41
N HIS A 208 1.21 13.41 26.75
CA HIS A 208 1.53 12.19 26.01
C HIS A 208 0.96 12.23 24.59
N GLN A 209 1.73 11.68 23.64
CA GLN A 209 1.35 11.55 22.24
C GLN A 209 1.51 10.11 21.78
N PHE A 210 0.51 9.58 21.09
CA PHE A 210 0.53 8.26 20.49
C PHE A 210 -0.45 8.20 19.31
N ILE A 211 -0.37 7.15 18.51
CA ILE A 211 -1.21 6.99 17.31
C ILE A 211 -2.26 5.92 17.57
N GLU A 212 -3.52 6.22 17.26
CA GLU A 212 -4.61 5.25 17.30
C GLU A 212 -5.02 4.82 15.89
N ILE A 213 -5.30 3.53 15.74
CA ILE A 213 -6.10 3.01 14.63
C ILE A 213 -7.56 3.26 15.00
N THR A 214 -8.23 4.10 14.21
CA THR A 214 -9.65 4.44 14.38
C THR A 214 -10.56 3.61 13.49
N GLU A 215 -10.01 3.10 12.38
CA GLU A 215 -10.74 2.30 11.40
C GLU A 215 -9.79 1.32 10.67
N ILE A 216 -10.24 0.09 10.45
CA ILE A 216 -9.68 -0.80 9.43
C ILE A 216 -10.64 -0.76 8.25
N GLU A 217 -10.31 0.03 7.24
CA GLU A 217 -11.14 0.21 6.04
C GLU A 217 -11.18 -1.07 5.21
N GLN A 218 -10.02 -1.74 5.11
CA GLN A 218 -9.85 -2.93 4.29
C GLN A 218 -8.75 -3.83 4.87
N LYS A 219 -8.96 -5.16 4.84
CA LYS A 219 -7.98 -6.14 5.38
C LYS A 219 -6.77 -6.34 4.46
N THR A 220 -6.94 -6.14 3.16
CA THR A 220 -5.88 -6.27 2.14
C THR A 220 -5.96 -5.12 1.15
N TRP A 221 -4.92 -4.85 0.36
CA TRP A 221 -4.98 -3.82 -0.69
C TRP A 221 -5.86 -4.21 -1.91
N ARG A 222 -6.36 -5.45 -1.99
CA ARG A 222 -7.09 -5.97 -3.17
C ARG A 222 -8.57 -5.63 -3.13
N SER A 223 -9.11 -5.10 -4.23
CA SER A 223 -10.54 -4.85 -4.36
C SER A 223 -11.33 -6.14 -4.72
N GLY A 224 -12.48 -6.36 -4.05
CA GLY A 224 -13.40 -7.51 -4.28
C GLY A 224 -13.07 -8.83 -3.50
N GLN A 225 -13.90 -9.87 -3.57
CA GLN A 225 -15.07 -10.07 -2.69
C GLN A 225 -14.69 -10.95 -1.46
N SER A 226 -15.52 -10.87 -0.40
CA SER A 226 -15.32 -11.39 0.97
C SER A 226 -14.20 -10.73 1.78
N GLN A 227 -14.03 -9.42 1.62
CA GLN A 227 -13.38 -8.63 2.67
C GLN A 227 -14.43 -8.28 3.73
N PRO A 228 -14.10 -8.33 5.03
CA PRO A 228 -14.98 -7.90 6.09
C PRO A 228 -15.38 -6.43 5.88
N SER A 229 -16.63 -6.10 6.19
CA SER A 229 -17.08 -4.70 6.22
C SER A 229 -16.15 -3.87 7.09
N THR A 230 -15.94 -2.61 6.69
CA THR A 230 -15.15 -1.61 7.41
C THR A 230 -15.37 -1.69 8.94
N VAL A 231 -14.28 -1.75 9.69
CA VAL A 231 -14.31 -1.93 11.15
C VAL A 231 -13.88 -0.64 11.84
N THR A 232 -14.82 0.01 12.51
CA THR A 232 -14.60 1.23 13.30
C THR A 232 -14.29 0.90 14.75
N SER A 233 -13.61 1.80 15.47
CA SER A 233 -13.37 1.66 16.91
C SER A 233 -14.66 1.61 17.76
N THR A 234 -15.76 2.21 17.27
CA THR A 234 -17.09 2.25 17.90
C THR A 234 -18.03 1.16 17.39
#